data_AF-A0A8T5N1M6-F1
#
_entry.id   AF-A0A8T5N1M6-F1
#
_cell.length_a   1.000
_cell.length_b   1.000
_cell.length_c   1.000
_cell.angle_alpha   90.00
_cell.angle_beta   90.00
_cell.angle_gamma   90.00
#
_symmetry.space_group_name_H-M   'P 1'
#
loop_
_entity.id
_entity.type
_entity.pdbx_description
1 polymer ?
#
loop_
_entity_poly.entity_id
_entity_poly.type
_entity_poly.pdbx_seq_one_letter_code
_entity_poly.pdbx_strand_id
1 'polypeptide(L)'
;MINQIKSNIWQLCFHSFGSCVYVLKINNKIILIDASSKTAQKELLNDLNKLKINPKKVNVIILTHNHYDHIENIHLFTNAKIYSPENLNESSNIKEIPELKIISAPGHSQESKCYLYKNILFSGDVLFHNGIGRTDLPGSSELQMKKSLKKLQKINYDILCPGHV
;
A
#
# COMPACT_ATOMS: atom_id res chain seq x y z
N MET A 1 6.67 13.18 5.87
CA MET A 1 7.48 12.65 7.00
C MET A 1 7.97 11.27 6.60
N ILE A 2 9.27 11.03 6.71
CA ILE A 2 9.89 9.75 6.31
C ILE A 2 10.19 8.95 7.57
N ASN A 3 9.58 7.78 7.69
CA ASN A 3 9.84 6.82 8.75
C ASN A 3 10.55 5.61 8.15
N GLN A 4 11.74 5.27 8.65
CA GLN A 4 12.44 4.06 8.21
C GLN A 4 11.96 2.85 9.01
N ILE A 5 11.31 1.90 8.32
CA ILE A 5 10.78 0.67 8.93
C ILE A 5 11.88 -0.41 9.01
N LYS A 6 12.64 -0.56 7.91
CA LYS A 6 13.82 -1.42 7.79
C LYS A 6 14.88 -0.72 6.95
N SER A 7 16.08 -1.29 6.87
CA SER A 7 17.20 -0.74 6.07
C SER A 7 16.82 -0.47 4.60
N ASN A 8 15.87 -1.23 4.05
CA ASN A 8 15.41 -1.14 2.67
C ASN A 8 13.91 -0.84 2.52
N ILE A 9 13.21 -0.42 3.59
CA ILE A 9 11.77 -0.15 3.60
C ILE A 9 11.48 1.14 4.35
N TRP A 10 10.78 2.06 3.70
CA TRP A 10 10.39 3.36 4.28
C TRP A 10 8.89 3.57 4.15
N GLN A 11 8.32 4.29 5.11
CA GLN A 11 6.96 4.83 5.06
C GLN A 11 7.05 6.34 4.85
N LEU A 12 6.25 6.86 3.93
CA LEU A 12 6.07 8.28 3.68
C LEU A 12 4.65 8.64 4.13
N CYS A 13 4.54 9.50 5.14
CA CYS A 13 3.28 10.04 5.64
C CYS A 13 3.20 11.54 5.32
N PHE A 14 2.01 12.07 5.14
CA PHE A 14 1.83 13.45 4.66
C PHE A 14 0.98 14.26 5.65
N HIS A 15 1.21 15.56 5.69
CA HIS A 15 0.34 16.48 6.43
C HIS A 15 -0.94 16.75 5.64
N SER A 16 -0.83 16.81 4.31
CA SER A 16 -1.98 16.86 3.42
C SER A 16 -2.74 15.54 3.43
N PHE A 17 -4.05 15.60 3.23
CA PHE A 17 -4.90 14.41 3.08
C PHE A 17 -4.33 13.50 1.99
N GLY A 18 -4.19 12.20 2.27
CA GLY A 18 -3.64 11.21 1.35
C GLY A 18 -3.12 9.99 2.11
N SER A 19 -3.11 8.83 1.45
CA SER A 19 -2.58 7.61 2.04
C SER A 19 -1.07 7.72 2.30
N CYS A 20 -0.58 6.90 3.22
CA CYS A 20 0.82 6.55 3.30
C CYS A 20 1.29 5.94 1.98
N VAL A 21 2.56 6.18 1.65
CA VAL A 21 3.25 5.49 0.55
C VAL A 21 4.41 4.70 1.14
N TYR A 22 4.51 3.41 0.80
CA TYR A 22 5.61 2.58 1.25
C TYR A 22 6.62 2.39 0.13
N VAL A 23 7.88 2.68 0.41
CA VAL A 23 9.00 2.53 -0.53
C VAL A 23 9.79 1.29 -0.15
N LEU A 24 9.89 0.33 -1.07
CA LEU A 24 10.70 -0.87 -0.92
C LEU A 24 11.85 -0.85 -1.94
N LYS A 25 13.07 -1.10 -1.47
CA LYS A 25 14.24 -1.32 -2.35
C LYS A 25 14.62 -2.81 -2.31
N ILE A 26 14.43 -3.51 -3.42
CA ILE A 26 14.64 -4.97 -3.53
C ILE A 26 15.36 -5.27 -4.84
N ASN A 27 16.50 -5.97 -4.79
CA ASN A 27 17.25 -6.40 -5.99
C ASN A 27 17.48 -5.26 -7.02
N ASN A 28 17.91 -4.09 -6.55
CA ASN A 28 18.08 -2.86 -7.34
C ASN A 28 16.80 -2.31 -8.00
N LYS A 29 15.62 -2.79 -7.60
CA LYS A 29 14.32 -2.24 -7.97
C LYS A 29 13.77 -1.35 -6.87
N ILE A 30 13.05 -0.30 -7.27
CA ILE A 30 12.28 0.57 -6.39
C ILE A 30 10.81 0.23 -6.60
N ILE A 31 10.14 -0.23 -5.56
CA ILE A 31 8.72 -0.53 -5.55
C ILE A 31 8.01 0.43 -4.60
N LEU A 32 6.84 0.91 -5.02
CA LEU A 32 5.90 1.61 -4.15
C LEU A 32 4.70 0.73 -3.84
N ILE A 33 4.19 0.84 -2.62
CA ILE A 33 2.83 0.43 -2.28
C ILE A 33 2.02 1.71 -2.08
N ASP A 34 0.96 1.85 -2.89
CA ASP A 34 0.17 3.06 -3.11
C ASP A 34 0.99 4.28 -3.62
N ALA A 35 0.29 5.33 -4.03
CA ALA A 35 0.84 6.56 -4.58
C ALA A 35 0.32 7.83 -3.88
N SER A 36 -0.59 7.70 -2.91
CA SER A 36 -1.25 8.83 -2.26
C SER A 36 -2.11 9.69 -3.18
N SER A 37 -2.69 10.75 -2.61
CA SER A 37 -3.60 11.71 -3.24
C SER A 37 -2.86 12.83 -4.00
N LYS A 38 -3.59 13.55 -4.86
CA LYS A 38 -3.05 14.74 -5.53
C LYS A 38 -2.66 15.85 -4.54
N THR A 39 -3.37 15.98 -3.42
CA THR A 39 -3.08 16.99 -2.39
C THR A 39 -1.73 16.74 -1.71
N ALA A 40 -1.35 15.47 -1.53
CA ALA A 40 -0.04 15.09 -0.96
C ALA A 40 1.12 15.14 -1.97
N GLN A 41 0.87 15.42 -3.26
CA GLN A 41 1.86 15.28 -4.34
C GLN A 41 3.20 16.00 -4.05
N LYS A 42 3.13 17.25 -3.56
CA LYS A 42 4.35 18.05 -3.29
C LYS A 42 5.18 17.42 -2.19
N GLU A 43 4.53 16.91 -1.14
CA GLU A 43 5.20 16.24 -0.03
C GLU A 43 5.78 14.90 -0.46
N LEU A 44 5.03 14.11 -1.24
CA LEU A 44 5.52 12.86 -1.84
C LEU A 44 6.79 13.08 -2.66
N LEU A 45 6.79 14.05 -3.58
CA LEU A 45 7.96 14.35 -4.40
C LEU A 45 9.16 14.82 -3.57
N ASN A 46 8.92 15.64 -2.54
CA ASN A 46 9.97 16.08 -1.63
C ASN A 46 10.59 14.91 -0.84
N ASP A 47 9.76 14.00 -0.34
CA ASP A 47 10.22 12.86 0.44
C ASP A 47 10.91 11.79 -0.42
N LEU A 48 10.44 11.55 -1.65
CA LEU A 48 11.18 10.74 -2.64
C LEU A 48 12.55 11.35 -2.98
N ASN A 49 12.64 12.68 -3.13
CA ASN A 49 13.90 13.35 -3.40
C ASN A 49 14.89 13.21 -2.22
N LYS A 50 14.43 13.30 -0.96
CA LYS A 50 15.27 13.03 0.22
C LYS A 50 15.81 11.59 0.24
N LEU A 51 15.02 10.63 -0.26
CA LEU A 51 15.46 9.23 -0.46
C LEU A 51 16.31 9.02 -1.73
N LYS A 52 16.63 10.09 -2.46
CA LYS A 52 17.34 10.09 -3.75
C LYS A 52 16.64 9.23 -4.81
N ILE A 53 15.31 9.22 -4.80
CA ILE A 53 14.48 8.47 -5.75
C ILE A 53 13.91 9.44 -6.79
N ASN A 54 14.24 9.20 -8.05
CA ASN A 54 13.58 9.83 -9.17
C ASN A 54 12.28 9.05 -9.48
N PRO A 55 11.10 9.70 -9.55
CA PRO A 55 9.84 9.03 -9.91
C PRO A 55 9.92 8.20 -11.20
N LYS A 56 10.68 8.65 -12.21
CA LYS A 56 10.87 7.91 -13.47
C LYS A 56 11.73 6.64 -13.33
N LYS A 57 12.36 6.42 -12.17
CA LYS A 57 13.15 5.22 -11.85
C LYS A 57 12.39 4.23 -10.97
N VAL A 58 11.18 4.58 -10.51
CA VAL A 58 10.29 3.61 -9.84
C VAL A 58 9.93 2.52 -10.84
N ASN A 59 10.10 1.27 -10.43
CA ASN A 59 9.92 0.11 -11.30
C ASN A 59 8.52 -0.46 -11.19
N VAL A 60 7.94 -0.44 -9.99
CA VAL A 60 6.66 -1.07 -9.70
C VAL A 60 5.85 -0.19 -8.75
N ILE A 61 4.54 -0.14 -8.97
CA ILE A 61 3.55 0.34 -7.99
C ILE A 61 2.56 -0.80 -7.77
N ILE A 62 2.31 -1.12 -6.51
CA ILE A 62 1.30 -2.08 -6.08
C ILE A 62 0.22 -1.31 -5.33
N LEU A 63 -1.02 -1.44 -5.75
CA LEU A 63 -2.13 -0.71 -5.12
C LEU A 63 -2.86 -1.61 -4.12
N THR A 64 -3.19 -1.07 -2.96
CA THR A 64 -4.00 -1.78 -1.94
C THR A 64 -5.47 -1.82 -2.34
N HIS A 65 -5.99 -0.70 -2.83
CA HIS A 65 -7.34 -0.52 -3.35
C HIS A 65 -7.39 0.75 -4.23
N ASN A 66 -8.54 1.05 -4.84
CA ASN A 66 -8.64 2.08 -5.90
C ASN A 66 -9.24 3.42 -5.44
N HIS A 67 -9.18 3.77 -4.16
CA HIS A 67 -9.61 5.10 -3.72
C HIS A 67 -8.63 6.19 -4.14
N TYR A 68 -9.17 7.37 -4.42
CA TYR A 68 -8.43 8.50 -5.01
C TYR A 68 -7.23 8.91 -4.16
N ASP A 69 -7.37 8.86 -2.84
CA ASP A 69 -6.34 9.19 -1.88
C ASP A 69 -5.20 8.18 -1.81
N HIS A 70 -5.31 7.05 -2.51
CA HIS A 70 -4.24 6.06 -2.69
C HIS A 70 -3.61 6.10 -4.08
N ILE A 71 -4.33 6.57 -5.12
CA ILE A 71 -3.95 6.31 -6.52
C ILE A 71 -3.66 7.55 -7.37
N GLU A 72 -4.06 8.75 -6.94
CA GLU A 72 -4.07 9.93 -7.82
C GLU A 72 -2.68 10.31 -8.37
N ASN A 73 -1.60 10.02 -7.65
CA ASN A 73 -0.23 10.34 -8.11
C ASN A 73 0.44 9.27 -8.98
N ILE A 74 -0.24 8.19 -9.36
CA ILE A 74 0.35 7.14 -10.21
C ILE A 74 0.96 7.73 -11.49
N HIS A 75 0.34 8.78 -12.04
CA HIS A 75 0.80 9.48 -13.25
C HIS A 75 2.23 10.05 -13.16
N LEU A 76 2.78 10.24 -11.96
CA LEU A 76 4.15 10.71 -11.76
C LEU A 76 5.21 9.65 -12.12
N PHE A 77 4.82 8.38 -12.13
CA PHE A 77 5.71 7.23 -12.23
C PHE A 77 5.60 6.57 -13.60
N THR A 78 5.90 7.34 -14.65
CA THR A 78 5.61 6.99 -16.05
C THR A 78 6.23 5.68 -16.56
N ASN A 79 7.26 5.16 -15.89
CA ASN A 79 7.96 3.93 -16.26
C ASN A 79 7.62 2.74 -15.35
N ALA A 80 6.81 2.96 -14.32
CA ALA A 80 6.47 1.93 -13.36
C ALA A 80 5.43 0.98 -13.94
N LYS A 81 5.62 -0.32 -13.71
CA LYS A 81 4.55 -1.31 -13.89
C LYS A 81 3.57 -1.18 -12.73
N ILE A 82 2.29 -0.99 -13.04
CA ILE A 82 1.24 -0.84 -12.03
C ILE A 82 0.52 -2.18 -11.87
N TYR A 83 0.41 -2.66 -10.63
CA TYR A 83 -0.42 -3.80 -10.27
C TYR A 83 -1.66 -3.30 -9.53
N SER A 84 -2.76 -3.20 -10.26
CA SER A 84 -4.07 -2.88 -9.69
C SER A 84 -4.66 -4.09 -8.96
N PRO A 85 -5.38 -3.88 -7.85
CA PRO A 85 -5.90 -4.93 -6.99
C PRO A 85 -6.89 -5.86 -7.69
N GLU A 86 -7.69 -5.36 -8.64
CA GLU A 86 -8.64 -6.15 -9.43
C GLU A 86 -7.96 -7.21 -10.29
N ASN A 87 -6.70 -7.01 -10.66
CA ASN A 87 -5.92 -7.92 -11.48
C ASN A 87 -5.07 -8.89 -10.64
N LEU A 88 -5.19 -8.83 -9.31
CA LEU A 88 -4.42 -9.64 -8.38
C LEU A 88 -5.34 -10.58 -7.58
N ASN A 89 -4.92 -11.84 -7.48
CA ASN A 89 -5.51 -12.81 -6.57
C ASN A 89 -4.41 -13.40 -5.67
N GLU A 90 -4.80 -14.26 -4.72
CA GLU A 90 -3.86 -14.81 -3.72
C GLU A 90 -2.80 -15.75 -4.30
N SER A 91 -3.02 -16.24 -5.53
CA SER A 91 -2.04 -17.06 -6.27
C SER A 91 -1.17 -16.22 -7.22
N SER A 92 -1.46 -14.93 -7.38
CA SER A 92 -0.66 -14.03 -8.21
C SER A 92 0.73 -13.84 -7.61
N ASN A 93 1.73 -13.74 -8.49
CA ASN A 93 3.13 -13.55 -8.11
C ASN A 93 3.67 -12.26 -8.72
N ILE A 94 4.17 -11.36 -7.87
CA ILE A 94 4.83 -10.12 -8.28
C ILE A 94 6.33 -10.40 -8.30
N LYS A 95 6.87 -10.69 -9.49
CA LYS A 95 8.26 -11.17 -9.68
C LYS A 95 9.31 -10.24 -9.08
N GLU A 96 9.02 -8.95 -9.01
CA GLU A 96 9.90 -7.92 -8.46
C GLU A 96 9.99 -7.96 -6.92
N ILE A 97 9.05 -8.61 -6.25
CA ILE A 97 9.05 -8.83 -4.80
C ILE A 97 8.86 -10.34 -4.52
N PRO A 98 9.95 -11.13 -4.56
CA PRO A 98 9.90 -12.53 -4.18
C PRO A 98 9.29 -12.70 -2.79
N GLU A 99 8.50 -13.76 -2.58
CA GLU A 99 7.86 -14.10 -1.29
C GLU A 99 6.77 -13.12 -0.80
N LEU A 100 6.40 -12.11 -1.59
CA LEU A 100 5.23 -11.29 -1.29
C LEU A 100 3.97 -12.17 -1.30
N LYS A 101 3.27 -12.24 -0.16
CA LYS A 101 1.97 -12.88 -0.09
C LYS A 101 0.88 -11.84 -0.29
N ILE A 102 -0.02 -12.11 -1.23
CA ILE A 102 -1.20 -11.29 -1.50
C ILE A 102 -2.37 -11.88 -0.74
N ILE A 103 -3.05 -11.05 0.05
CA ILE A 103 -4.18 -11.44 0.88
C ILE A 103 -5.39 -10.64 0.41
N SER A 104 -6.41 -11.31 -0.10
CA SER A 104 -7.69 -10.66 -0.39
C SER A 104 -8.37 -10.33 0.93
N ALA A 105 -8.75 -9.06 1.08
CA ALA A 105 -9.28 -8.53 2.31
C ALA A 105 -10.42 -7.54 2.02
N PRO A 106 -11.50 -7.98 1.33
CA PRO A 106 -12.63 -7.12 1.02
C PRO A 106 -13.30 -6.63 2.30
N GLY A 107 -13.87 -5.42 2.25
CA GLY A 107 -14.58 -4.84 3.38
C GLY A 107 -14.64 -3.34 3.28
N HIS A 108 -13.50 -2.67 3.18
CA HIS A 108 -13.45 -1.24 2.89
C HIS A 108 -13.83 -0.95 1.43
N SER A 109 -13.26 -1.72 0.53
CA SER A 109 -13.71 -1.88 -0.85
C SER A 109 -13.75 -3.38 -1.22
N GLN A 110 -14.36 -3.73 -2.36
CA GLN A 110 -14.45 -5.13 -2.79
C GLN A 110 -13.10 -5.68 -3.25
N GLU A 111 -12.27 -4.82 -3.84
CA GLU A 111 -10.97 -5.16 -4.39
C GLU A 111 -9.83 -5.08 -3.37
N SER A 112 -10.07 -4.54 -2.17
CA SER A 112 -9.08 -4.36 -1.10
C SER A 112 -8.14 -5.58 -0.92
N LYS A 113 -6.84 -5.31 -0.96
CA LYS A 113 -5.75 -6.27 -0.72
C LYS A 113 -4.87 -5.83 0.44
N CYS A 114 -4.42 -6.81 1.21
CA CYS A 114 -3.25 -6.65 2.08
C CYS A 114 -2.07 -7.40 1.48
N TYR A 115 -0.86 -6.93 1.77
CA TYR A 115 0.38 -7.55 1.31
C TYR A 115 1.27 -7.88 2.50
N LEU A 116 1.69 -9.14 2.61
CA LEU A 116 2.61 -9.58 3.65
C LEU A 116 3.98 -9.86 3.04
N TYR A 117 5.01 -9.18 3.52
CA TYR A 117 6.39 -9.37 3.11
C TYR A 117 7.32 -9.34 4.31
N LYS A 118 8.06 -10.43 4.56
CA LYS A 118 9.04 -10.53 5.67
C LYS A 118 8.48 -10.05 7.01
N ASN A 119 7.31 -10.58 7.40
CA ASN A 119 6.56 -10.21 8.61
C ASN A 119 6.12 -8.73 8.70
N ILE A 120 6.08 -8.01 7.58
CA ILE A 120 5.51 -6.66 7.50
C ILE A 120 4.20 -6.76 6.73
N LEU A 121 3.11 -6.33 7.37
CA LEU A 121 1.78 -6.35 6.79
C LEU A 121 1.40 -4.94 6.30
N PHE A 122 1.36 -4.76 4.99
CA PHE A 122 0.78 -3.58 4.35
C PHE A 122 -0.72 -3.79 4.21
N SER A 123 -1.50 -3.16 5.08
CA SER A 123 -2.93 -3.46 5.23
C SER A 123 -3.85 -2.56 4.41
N GLY A 124 -3.33 -1.45 3.86
CA GLY A 124 -4.18 -0.42 3.27
C GLY A 124 -5.25 0.02 4.27
N ASP A 125 -6.48 0.13 3.81
CA ASP A 125 -7.61 0.59 4.63
C ASP A 125 -8.41 -0.54 5.27
N VAL A 126 -7.81 -1.73 5.39
CA VAL A 126 -8.46 -2.85 6.08
C VAL A 126 -8.22 -2.77 7.59
N LEU A 127 -6.99 -2.53 8.01
CA LEU A 127 -6.57 -2.57 9.41
C LEU A 127 -5.62 -1.41 9.71
N PHE A 128 -5.94 -0.65 10.75
CA PHE A 128 -5.15 0.46 11.29
C PHE A 128 -4.64 0.12 12.69
N HIS A 129 -3.70 0.89 13.21
CA HIS A 129 -3.19 0.71 14.58
C HIS A 129 -4.32 0.79 15.62
N ASN A 130 -5.28 1.69 15.40
CA ASN A 130 -6.38 1.97 16.33
C ASN A 130 -7.77 1.81 15.69
N GLY A 131 -7.91 0.93 14.69
CA GLY A 131 -9.21 0.74 14.03
C GLY A 131 -9.14 0.01 12.70
N ILE A 132 -10.16 0.24 11.88
CA ILE A 132 -10.33 -0.35 10.55
C ILE A 132 -10.83 0.74 9.61
N GLY A 133 -10.69 0.55 8.30
CA GLY A 133 -11.30 1.45 7.33
C GLY A 133 -12.82 1.38 7.37
N ARG A 134 -13.42 2.41 6.78
CA ARG A 134 -14.88 2.58 6.74
C ARG A 134 -15.57 1.44 6.01
N THR A 135 -16.73 1.05 6.50
CA THR A 135 -17.58 -0.02 5.92
C THR A 135 -19.02 0.44 5.67
N ASP A 136 -19.23 1.75 5.61
CA ASP A 136 -20.53 2.42 5.48
C ASP A 136 -20.71 3.16 4.14
N LEU A 137 -19.73 3.08 3.24
CA LEU A 137 -19.75 3.72 1.92
C LEU A 137 -20.17 2.73 0.81
N PRO A 138 -20.65 3.23 -0.35
CA PRO A 138 -20.94 2.37 -1.50
C PRO A 138 -19.73 1.50 -1.89
N GLY A 139 -19.97 0.22 -2.14
CA GLY A 139 -18.93 -0.77 -2.46
C GLY A 139 -18.24 -1.40 -1.24
N SER A 140 -18.45 -0.87 -0.04
CA SER A 140 -17.95 -1.47 1.20
C SER A 140 -18.91 -2.51 1.79
N SER A 141 -18.44 -3.33 2.74
CA SER A 141 -19.23 -4.35 3.42
C SER A 141 -18.67 -4.71 4.79
N GLU A 142 -19.41 -4.40 5.86
CA GLU A 142 -19.05 -4.75 7.24
C GLU A 142 -18.91 -6.27 7.43
N LEU A 143 -19.77 -7.06 6.77
CA LEU A 143 -19.72 -8.52 6.85
C LEU A 143 -18.46 -9.08 6.18
N GLN A 144 -18.03 -8.52 5.05
CA GLN A 144 -16.76 -8.90 4.42
C GLN A 144 -15.57 -8.45 5.28
N MET A 145 -15.61 -7.22 5.80
CA MET A 145 -14.57 -6.71 6.70
C MET A 145 -14.36 -7.64 7.91
N LYS A 146 -15.45 -8.04 8.59
CA LYS A 146 -15.39 -9.01 9.70
C LYS A 146 -14.72 -10.34 9.30
N LYS A 147 -14.97 -10.84 8.09
CA LYS A 147 -14.32 -12.06 7.57
C LYS A 147 -12.84 -11.83 7.27
N SER A 148 -12.51 -10.69 6.65
CA SER A 148 -11.13 -10.29 6.34
C SER A 148 -10.30 -10.13 7.60
N LEU A 149 -10.82 -9.46 8.65
CA LEU A 149 -10.14 -9.33 9.94
C LEU A 149 -9.91 -10.68 10.63
N LYS A 150 -10.90 -11.59 10.60
CA LYS A 150 -10.72 -12.97 11.11
C LYS A 150 -9.63 -13.74 10.35
N LYS A 151 -9.43 -13.46 9.07
CA LYS A 151 -8.32 -14.02 8.28
C LYS A 151 -6.99 -13.39 8.72
N LEU A 152 -6.93 -12.07 8.82
CA LEU A 152 -5.72 -11.34 9.24
C LEU A 152 -5.25 -11.72 10.65
N GLN A 153 -6.17 -12.00 11.59
CA GLN A 153 -5.84 -12.48 12.94
C GLN A 153 -5.03 -13.79 12.95
N LYS A 154 -5.08 -14.58 11.87
CA LYS A 154 -4.33 -15.85 11.75
C LYS A 154 -2.97 -15.66 11.07
N ILE A 155 -2.65 -14.45 10.65
CA ILE A 155 -1.41 -14.12 9.94
C ILE A 155 -0.42 -13.57 10.95
N ASN A 156 0.75 -14.19 11.04
CA ASN A 156 1.82 -13.68 11.86
C ASN A 156 2.55 -12.54 11.14
N TYR A 157 2.65 -11.39 11.79
CA TYR A 157 3.42 -10.23 11.35
C TYR A 157 3.92 -9.45 12.57
N ASP A 158 5.06 -8.80 12.42
CA ASP A 158 5.73 -8.05 13.48
C ASP A 158 5.44 -6.53 13.36
N ILE A 159 5.18 -6.05 12.13
CA ILE A 159 4.99 -4.63 11.83
C ILE A 159 3.74 -4.46 10.98
N LEU A 160 2.86 -3.55 11.41
CA LEU A 160 1.68 -3.12 10.66
C LEU A 160 1.97 -1.82 9.90
N CYS A 161 1.58 -1.79 8.63
CA CYS A 161 1.76 -0.69 7.69
C CYS A 161 0.40 -0.32 7.08
N PRO A 162 -0.39 0.54 7.75
CA PRO A 162 -1.73 0.93 7.28
C PRO A 162 -1.72 1.94 6.13
N GLY A 163 -2.86 2.10 5.48
CA GLY A 163 -3.11 3.17 4.51
C GLY A 163 -3.07 4.57 5.14
N HIS A 164 -3.56 4.70 6.37
CA HIS A 164 -3.60 5.97 7.12
C HIS A 164 -3.02 5.79 8.53
N VAL A 165 -2.38 6.83 9.07
CA VAL A 165 -1.74 6.86 10.40
C VAL A 165 -2.22 8.01 11.26
#